data_AF-A0A366NJI1-F1
#
_entry.id   AF-A0A366NJI1-F1
#
_cell.length_a   1.000
_cell.length_b   1.000
_cell.length_c   1.000
_cell.angle_alpha   90.00
_cell.angle_beta   90.00
_cell.angle_gamma   90.00
#
_symmetry.space_group_name_H-M   'P 1'
#
loop_
_entity.id
_entity.type
_entity.pdbx_description
1 polymer ?
#
loop_
_entity_poly.entity_id
_entity_poly.type
_entity_poly.pdbx_seq_one_letter_code
_entity_poly.pdbx_strand_id
1 'polypeptide(L)'
;MYKSDGTTTTSVLKNLPQWLTKRHVLFALALATSLLLLFSFNSWGPEVHLPHVTTGTADAQKSASSNSDNGVLRPQCAGRDKVASLNLWDESQSKYSGLMDDKFTIAIQTYRRPDELNQTLHLLTDNVIPSLHEIVIVWNDLESTPPPNFVSAHGVGVRYRVSRRNSLNEKLFPDPEYKTKAILLSDDDVHYPPADLDFVFQTWRKYGRHRLTGAFARCVDTPRGPGSYQYSLCREKGRSEYALVLTGLAFAHIEVLDYFSSTDPLMTRLRTAIDEHFNCEDIALNFVSSMLSCEGPLEVHGMGLPVNTEPKSGISRKPGHAKLRNDCLRDFSDWFGYMPLQNTTERIVQGILAI
;
A
#
# COMPACT_ATOMS: atom_id res chain seq x y z
N MET A 1 -58.74 -78.01 -15.94
CA MET A 1 -58.18 -79.36 -15.72
C MET A 1 -56.90 -79.19 -14.91
N TYR A 2 -56.80 -79.89 -13.79
CA TYR A 2 -55.63 -80.13 -12.91
C TYR A 2 -54.95 -79.03 -12.06
N LYS A 3 -54.85 -79.40 -10.78
CA LYS A 3 -54.03 -78.92 -9.64
C LYS A 3 -52.54 -79.22 -9.83
N SER A 4 -51.71 -78.57 -9.00
CA SER A 4 -50.53 -79.09 -8.24
C SER A 4 -49.35 -78.09 -8.32
N ASP A 5 -49.11 -77.26 -7.31
CA ASP A 5 -48.35 -77.49 -6.05
C ASP A 5 -46.83 -77.62 -6.20
N GLY A 6 -46.14 -76.62 -5.63
CA GLY A 6 -45.03 -76.79 -4.68
C GLY A 6 -43.61 -76.87 -5.23
N THR A 7 -42.77 -75.86 -4.95
CA THR A 7 -41.67 -75.97 -3.95
C THR A 7 -40.94 -74.66 -3.71
N THR A 8 -40.48 -74.53 -2.47
CA THR A 8 -39.88 -73.38 -1.80
C THR A 8 -38.36 -73.48 -1.83
N THR A 9 -37.65 -72.36 -2.10
CA THR A 9 -36.34 -72.08 -1.50
C THR A 9 -36.17 -70.58 -1.30
N THR A 10 -36.16 -70.19 -0.04
CA THR A 10 -35.78 -68.88 0.50
C THR A 10 -34.27 -68.64 0.38
N SER A 11 -33.83 -67.42 0.06
CA SER A 11 -32.94 -66.65 0.95
C SER A 11 -32.60 -65.24 0.42
N VAL A 12 -32.92 -64.25 1.26
CA VAL A 12 -32.16 -63.00 1.48
C VAL A 12 -32.18 -61.97 0.34
N LEU A 13 -33.31 -61.30 0.15
CA LEU A 13 -33.38 -59.91 -0.33
C LEU A 13 -34.64 -59.26 0.25
N LYS A 14 -34.64 -59.04 1.57
CA LYS A 14 -35.59 -58.14 2.21
C LYS A 14 -34.80 -57.23 3.14
N ASN A 15 -34.50 -56.03 2.64
CA ASN A 15 -34.50 -54.75 3.34
C ASN A 15 -33.62 -53.76 2.58
N LEU A 16 -34.16 -53.18 1.51
CA LEU A 16 -33.71 -51.88 1.00
C LEU A 16 -34.89 -50.91 1.06
N PRO A 17 -34.75 -49.74 1.73
CA PRO A 17 -35.82 -48.77 1.84
C PRO A 17 -36.18 -48.17 0.47
N GLN A 18 -37.47 -48.13 0.17
CA GLN A 18 -38.07 -47.75 -1.12
C GLN A 18 -37.91 -46.26 -1.53
N TRP A 19 -37.05 -45.46 -0.89
CA TRP A 19 -36.82 -44.07 -1.32
C TRP A 19 -35.69 -43.92 -2.34
N LEU A 20 -34.75 -44.86 -2.46
CA LEU A 20 -33.60 -44.71 -3.37
C LEU A 20 -34.01 -44.75 -4.86
N THR A 21 -34.39 -43.60 -5.40
CA THR A 21 -34.59 -43.40 -6.84
C THR A 21 -33.24 -43.46 -7.55
N LYS A 22 -33.24 -43.93 -8.82
CA LYS A 22 -32.03 -44.09 -9.67
C LYS A 22 -31.09 -42.86 -9.68
N ARG A 23 -31.60 -41.66 -9.39
CA ARG A 23 -30.84 -40.41 -9.25
C ARG A 23 -29.83 -40.42 -8.10
N HIS A 24 -30.13 -41.07 -6.98
CA HIS A 24 -29.23 -41.10 -5.82
C HIS A 24 -28.07 -42.08 -6.01
N VAL A 25 -28.29 -43.18 -6.73
CA VAL A 25 -27.24 -44.15 -7.08
C VAL A 25 -26.26 -43.53 -8.09
N LEU A 26 -26.76 -42.76 -9.08
CA LEU A 26 -25.92 -42.04 -10.04
C LEU A 26 -25.08 -40.94 -9.39
N PHE A 27 -25.63 -40.22 -8.39
CA PHE A 27 -24.89 -39.20 -7.65
C PHE A 27 -23.77 -39.81 -6.80
N ALA A 28 -24.01 -40.96 -6.16
CA ALA A 28 -22.99 -41.66 -5.38
C ALA A 28 -21.86 -42.21 -6.25
N LEU A 29 -22.16 -42.72 -7.46
CA LEU A 29 -21.13 -43.17 -8.41
C LEU A 29 -20.27 -42.01 -8.93
N ALA A 30 -20.86 -40.84 -9.22
CA ALA A 30 -20.13 -39.66 -9.67
C ALA A 30 -19.17 -39.12 -8.59
N LEU A 31 -19.59 -39.13 -7.32
CA LEU A 31 -18.73 -38.72 -6.20
C LEU A 31 -17.55 -39.67 -6.00
N ALA A 32 -17.76 -40.99 -6.15
CA ALA A 32 -16.71 -41.98 -6.04
C ALA A 32 -15.66 -41.85 -7.16
N THR A 33 -16.07 -41.50 -8.39
CA THR A 33 -15.14 -41.27 -9.50
C THR A 33 -14.33 -39.98 -9.34
N SER A 34 -14.89 -38.91 -8.76
CA SER A 34 -14.15 -37.67 -8.49
C SER A 34 -13.14 -37.81 -7.35
N LEU A 35 -13.43 -38.61 -6.32
CA LEU A 35 -12.50 -38.90 -5.23
C LEU A 35 -11.31 -39.77 -5.68
N LEU A 36 -11.53 -40.73 -6.58
CA LEU A 36 -10.45 -41.54 -7.15
C LEU A 36 -9.51 -40.72 -8.04
N LEU A 37 -10.02 -39.75 -8.80
CA LEU A 37 -9.20 -38.85 -9.62
C LEU A 37 -8.33 -37.91 -8.77
N LEU A 38 -8.84 -37.43 -7.64
CA LEU A 38 -8.07 -36.60 -6.68
C LEU A 38 -6.93 -37.37 -5.99
N PHE A 39 -7.11 -38.67 -5.74
CA PHE A 39 -6.05 -39.51 -5.17
C PHE A 39 -4.95 -39.88 -6.19
N SER A 40 -5.26 -39.98 -7.48
CA SER A 40 -4.27 -40.28 -8.52
C SER A 40 -3.37 -39.11 -8.92
N PHE A 41 -3.74 -37.86 -8.62
CA PHE A 41 -2.92 -36.67 -8.94
C PHE A 41 -1.93 -36.27 -7.83
N ASN A 42 -2.06 -36.82 -6.61
CA ASN A 42 -1.23 -36.44 -5.47
C ASN A 42 -0.01 -37.35 -5.24
N SER A 43 0.18 -38.37 -6.07
CA SER A 43 1.26 -39.36 -5.90
C SER A 43 2.49 -39.12 -6.80
N TRP A 44 2.44 -38.20 -7.76
CA TRP A 44 3.49 -38.02 -8.78
C TRP A 44 3.85 -36.52 -8.94
N GLY A 45 4.42 -35.92 -7.87
CA GLY A 45 5.14 -34.65 -7.94
C GLY A 45 6.62 -34.89 -7.67
N PRO A 46 7.56 -34.26 -8.41
CA PRO A 46 8.98 -34.45 -8.16
C PRO A 46 9.36 -33.90 -6.78
N GLU A 47 10.11 -34.69 -6.03
CA GLU A 47 10.64 -34.37 -4.71
C GLU A 47 11.60 -33.17 -4.82
N VAL A 48 11.21 -32.02 -4.28
CA VAL A 48 12.06 -30.82 -4.26
C VAL A 48 13.10 -30.98 -3.16
N HIS A 49 14.30 -31.43 -3.53
CA HIS A 49 15.46 -31.43 -2.64
C HIS A 49 15.92 -29.99 -2.39
N LEU A 50 15.64 -29.48 -1.19
CA LEU A 50 16.26 -28.26 -0.67
C LEU A 50 17.74 -28.55 -0.36
N PRO A 51 18.71 -27.78 -0.89
CA PRO A 51 20.12 -28.00 -0.58
C PRO A 51 20.42 -27.64 0.88
N HIS A 52 21.13 -28.55 1.55
CA HIS A 52 21.71 -28.36 2.87
C HIS A 52 22.71 -27.18 2.87
N VAL A 53 22.46 -26.19 3.72
CA VAL A 53 23.43 -25.13 4.01
C VAL A 53 24.48 -25.69 4.97
N THR A 54 25.69 -25.92 4.47
CA THR A 54 26.86 -26.28 5.27
C THR A 54 27.44 -25.04 5.95
N THR A 55 27.46 -25.05 7.28
CA THR A 55 28.19 -24.08 8.11
C THR A 55 29.69 -24.35 8.03
N GLY A 56 30.44 -23.47 7.37
CA GLY A 56 31.91 -23.45 7.35
C GLY A 56 32.43 -22.23 8.11
N THR A 57 33.27 -22.48 9.12
CA THR A 57 33.98 -21.51 9.96
C THR A 57 35.34 -21.11 9.39
N ALA A 58 35.75 -19.86 9.67
CA ALA A 58 37.13 -19.29 9.71
C ALA A 58 37.86 -19.11 8.35
N ASP A 59 38.63 -18.04 8.05
CA ASP A 59 39.24 -16.97 8.85
C ASP A 59 39.66 -15.76 7.97
N ALA A 60 39.71 -14.59 8.63
CA ALA A 60 40.47 -13.33 8.43
C ALA A 60 41.12 -12.94 7.06
N GLN A 61 40.97 -11.66 6.65
CA GLN A 61 41.90 -10.58 7.04
C GLN A 61 41.56 -9.17 6.45
N LYS A 62 41.42 -8.19 7.37
CA LYS A 62 41.68 -6.72 7.31
C LYS A 62 41.38 -5.89 6.04
N SER A 63 40.49 -4.89 6.19
CA SER A 63 40.89 -3.47 6.21
C SER A 63 39.82 -2.60 6.88
N ALA A 64 40.26 -1.60 7.64
CA ALA A 64 39.51 -0.83 8.62
C ALA A 64 38.65 0.31 8.04
N SER A 65 37.44 0.48 8.54
CA SER A 65 37.04 1.69 9.29
C SER A 65 35.75 1.40 10.07
N SER A 66 35.78 1.71 11.36
CA SER A 66 34.73 1.40 12.33
C SER A 66 33.73 2.55 12.40
N ASN A 67 32.46 2.27 12.14
CA ASN A 67 31.35 2.91 12.85
C ASN A 67 30.40 1.81 13.31
N SER A 68 30.28 1.68 14.63
CA SER A 68 29.38 0.78 15.32
C SER A 68 27.96 1.33 15.18
N ASP A 69 27.28 0.92 14.13
CA ASP A 69 25.82 1.02 14.01
C ASP A 69 25.27 -0.40 14.02
N ASN A 70 24.24 -0.65 14.83
CA ASN A 70 23.70 -1.99 15.07
C ASN A 70 23.17 -2.62 13.78
N GLY A 71 24.02 -3.37 13.07
CA GLY A 71 23.70 -4.58 12.29
C GLY A 71 22.58 -4.54 11.24
N VAL A 72 21.98 -3.40 10.91
CA VAL A 72 21.05 -3.28 9.79
C VAL A 72 21.88 -2.91 8.57
N LEU A 73 22.21 -3.91 7.74
CA LEU A 73 22.68 -3.70 6.37
C LEU A 73 21.59 -2.94 5.62
N ARG A 74 21.66 -1.60 5.62
CA ARG A 74 20.83 -0.78 4.74
C ARG A 74 21.29 -1.07 3.31
N PRO A 75 20.40 -1.50 2.39
CA PRO A 75 20.76 -1.68 1.00
C PRO A 75 21.42 -0.39 0.50
N GLN A 76 22.63 -0.46 -0.04
CA GLN A 76 23.26 0.75 -0.58
C GLN A 76 22.64 1.05 -1.94
N CYS A 77 21.69 1.98 -1.99
CA CYS A 77 21.20 2.50 -3.26
C CYS A 77 22.24 3.46 -3.84
N ALA A 78 22.67 3.16 -5.08
CA ALA A 78 23.67 3.95 -5.78
C ALA A 78 23.23 5.42 -5.88
N GLY A 79 24.06 6.35 -5.40
CA GLY A 79 23.83 7.78 -5.56
C GLY A 79 23.17 8.50 -4.37
N ARG A 80 22.61 7.78 -3.38
CA ARG A 80 22.06 8.41 -2.16
C ARG A 80 23.06 9.35 -1.49
N ASP A 81 24.27 8.86 -1.21
CA ASP A 81 25.29 9.62 -0.47
C ASP A 81 25.77 10.89 -1.21
N LYS A 82 25.45 11.02 -2.50
CA LYS A 82 25.76 12.20 -3.32
C LYS A 82 24.67 13.26 -3.30
N VAL A 83 23.45 12.89 -2.90
CA VAL A 83 22.24 13.72 -3.08
C VAL A 83 21.54 13.98 -1.75
N ALA A 84 21.46 12.99 -0.88
CA ALA A 84 20.80 13.12 0.40
C ALA A 84 21.67 13.90 1.39
N SER A 85 21.09 14.92 2.03
CA SER A 85 21.69 15.58 3.19
C SER A 85 21.49 14.70 4.42
N LEU A 86 22.49 13.87 4.74
CA LEU A 86 22.40 12.93 5.87
C LEU A 86 22.20 13.65 7.21
N ASN A 87 22.74 14.85 7.38
CA ASN A 87 22.52 15.65 8.60
C ASN A 87 21.05 16.04 8.76
N LEU A 88 20.40 16.55 7.69
CA LEU A 88 18.97 16.91 7.75
C LEU A 88 18.10 15.67 7.98
N TRP A 89 18.51 14.53 7.42
CA TRP A 89 17.85 13.26 7.67
C TRP A 89 17.95 12.87 9.14
N ASP A 90 19.15 12.83 9.72
CA ASP A 90 19.40 12.46 11.12
C ASP A 90 18.70 13.41 12.11
N GLU A 91 18.68 14.71 11.80
CA GLU A 91 17.91 15.71 12.55
C GLU A 91 16.41 15.40 12.53
N SER A 92 15.86 15.04 11.36
CA SER A 92 14.46 14.67 11.23
C SER A 92 14.12 13.41 12.03
N GLN A 93 14.96 12.37 11.96
CA GLN A 93 14.75 11.14 12.73
C GLN A 93 14.76 11.43 14.23
N SER A 94 15.72 12.25 14.68
CA SER A 94 15.86 12.65 16.09
C SER A 94 14.65 13.45 16.57
N LYS A 95 14.17 14.40 15.77
CA LYS A 95 13.03 15.28 16.06
C LYS A 95 11.75 14.52 16.36
N TYR A 96 11.50 13.41 15.67
CA TYR A 96 10.25 12.63 15.80
C TYR A 96 10.40 11.31 16.55
N SER A 97 11.58 11.03 17.11
CA SER A 97 11.89 9.79 17.83
C SER A 97 10.91 9.47 18.96
N GLY A 98 10.38 10.50 19.65
CA GLY A 98 9.45 10.37 20.78
C GLY A 98 7.96 10.32 20.43
N LEU A 99 7.57 10.41 19.15
CA LEU A 99 6.15 10.31 18.76
C LEU A 99 5.62 8.88 18.90
N MET A 100 4.29 8.76 19.07
CA MET A 100 3.61 7.47 19.17
C MET A 100 3.82 6.65 17.89
N ASP A 101 4.12 5.37 18.06
CA ASP A 101 4.41 4.45 16.97
C ASP A 101 3.39 3.32 16.86
N ASP A 102 2.39 3.30 17.75
CA ASP A 102 1.28 2.35 17.85
C ASP A 102 -0.07 2.94 17.43
N LYS A 103 -0.08 4.23 17.06
CA LYS A 103 -1.20 4.97 16.50
C LYS A 103 -0.79 5.70 15.22
N PHE A 104 -1.78 6.17 14.46
CA PHE A 104 -1.57 6.99 13.27
C PHE A 104 -2.50 8.20 13.18
N THR A 105 -2.07 9.19 12.41
CA THR A 105 -2.85 10.38 12.04
C THR A 105 -3.24 10.29 10.57
N ILE A 106 -4.45 10.71 10.20
CA ILE A 106 -4.84 10.88 8.80
C ILE A 106 -4.71 12.35 8.41
N ALA A 107 -3.99 12.65 7.34
CA ALA A 107 -3.91 13.99 6.75
C ALA A 107 -4.71 14.01 5.44
N ILE A 108 -5.90 14.61 5.45
CA ILE A 108 -6.80 14.67 4.30
C ILE A 108 -6.69 16.05 3.65
N GLN A 109 -6.23 16.14 2.41
CA GLN A 109 -6.27 17.40 1.67
C GLN A 109 -7.62 17.60 1.01
N THR A 110 -8.15 18.82 1.12
CA THR A 110 -9.41 19.17 0.46
C THR A 110 -9.37 20.55 -0.20
N TYR A 111 -10.05 20.67 -1.34
CA TYR A 111 -10.28 21.93 -2.04
C TYR A 111 -11.64 21.90 -2.74
N ARG A 112 -12.60 22.69 -2.22
CA ARG A 112 -13.93 22.89 -2.83
C ARG A 112 -14.69 21.61 -3.14
N ARG A 113 -14.60 20.62 -2.25
CA ARG A 113 -15.28 19.32 -2.32
C ARG A 113 -15.91 18.96 -0.97
N PRO A 114 -16.83 19.79 -0.47
CA PRO A 114 -17.42 19.57 0.85
C PRO A 114 -18.18 18.25 0.93
N ASP A 115 -18.80 17.79 -0.17
CA ASP A 115 -19.60 16.57 -0.18
C ASP A 115 -18.72 15.32 -0.07
N GLU A 116 -17.66 15.22 -0.89
CA GLU A 116 -16.70 14.12 -0.84
C GLU A 116 -15.97 14.07 0.51
N LEU A 117 -15.52 15.24 0.99
CA LEU A 117 -14.89 15.35 2.30
C LEU A 117 -15.83 14.88 3.42
N ASN A 118 -17.08 15.33 3.43
CA ASN A 118 -18.05 14.94 4.44
C ASN A 118 -18.35 13.44 4.41
N GLN A 119 -18.48 12.86 3.22
CA GLN A 119 -18.67 11.42 3.06
C GLN A 119 -17.49 10.63 3.64
N THR A 120 -16.26 11.01 3.29
CA THR A 120 -15.03 10.40 3.81
C THR A 120 -14.92 10.57 5.33
N LEU A 121 -15.21 11.78 5.85
CA LEU A 121 -15.20 12.05 7.28
C LEU A 121 -16.21 11.19 8.04
N HIS A 122 -17.46 11.12 7.60
CA HIS A 122 -18.49 10.28 8.23
C HIS A 122 -18.05 8.81 8.33
N LEU A 123 -17.48 8.26 7.25
CA LEU A 123 -16.95 6.90 7.28
C LEU A 123 -15.84 6.71 8.33
N LEU A 124 -14.95 7.68 8.47
CA LEU A 124 -13.84 7.61 9.43
C LEU A 124 -14.27 7.90 10.87
N THR A 125 -15.28 8.75 11.09
CA THR A 125 -15.69 9.21 12.42
C THR A 125 -16.82 8.39 13.04
N ASP A 126 -17.66 7.74 12.21
CA ASP A 126 -18.80 6.96 12.69
C ASP A 126 -18.40 5.51 13.02
N ASN A 127 -17.22 5.08 12.59
CA ASN A 127 -16.66 3.76 12.84
C ASN A 127 -15.52 3.82 13.86
N VAL A 128 -15.37 2.75 14.65
CA VAL A 128 -14.23 2.60 15.55
C VAL A 128 -13.04 2.07 14.76
N ILE A 129 -11.98 2.87 14.65
CA ILE A 129 -10.70 2.48 14.05
C ILE A 129 -9.66 2.43 15.17
N PRO A 130 -9.25 1.24 15.65
CA PRO A 130 -8.50 1.08 16.91
C PRO A 130 -7.23 1.92 17.01
N SER A 131 -6.43 1.99 15.94
CA SER A 131 -5.17 2.73 15.93
C SER A 131 -5.26 4.18 15.43
N LEU A 132 -6.43 4.69 15.08
CA LEU A 132 -6.59 6.09 14.66
C LEU A 132 -6.47 7.03 15.86
N HIS A 133 -5.54 7.98 15.80
CA HIS A 133 -5.35 9.01 16.83
C HIS A 133 -6.17 10.27 16.55
N GLU A 134 -5.99 10.83 15.36
CA GLU A 134 -6.62 12.09 14.94
C GLU A 134 -6.75 12.15 13.42
N ILE A 135 -7.61 13.04 12.95
CA ILE A 135 -7.75 13.40 11.55
C ILE A 135 -7.44 14.90 11.43
N VAL A 136 -6.52 15.24 10.53
CA VAL A 136 -6.20 16.62 10.19
C VAL A 136 -6.65 16.91 8.76
N ILE A 137 -7.61 17.80 8.63
CA ILE A 137 -8.09 18.30 7.35
C ILE A 137 -7.21 19.45 6.91
N VAL A 138 -6.46 19.24 5.84
CA VAL A 138 -5.60 20.23 5.20
C VAL A 138 -6.46 21.05 4.24
N TRP A 139 -6.87 22.22 4.70
CA TRP A 139 -7.86 23.08 4.05
C TRP A 139 -7.19 24.04 3.06
N ASN A 140 -7.28 23.71 1.76
CA ASN A 140 -6.64 24.49 0.69
C ASN A 140 -7.52 25.63 0.12
N ASP A 141 -8.80 25.71 0.48
CA ASP A 141 -9.69 26.77 -0.02
C ASP A 141 -9.58 28.03 0.85
N LEU A 142 -8.62 28.89 0.52
CA LEU A 142 -8.34 30.13 1.26
C LEU A 142 -9.47 31.17 1.20
N GLU A 143 -10.41 31.01 0.27
CA GLU A 143 -11.53 31.92 0.09
C GLU A 143 -12.72 31.55 0.99
N SER A 144 -12.68 30.40 1.65
CA SER A 144 -13.74 29.94 2.55
C SER A 144 -13.20 29.60 3.93
N THR A 145 -14.01 29.88 4.95
CA THR A 145 -13.70 29.52 6.33
C THR A 145 -13.92 28.01 6.52
N PRO A 146 -12.95 27.25 7.03
CA PRO A 146 -13.18 25.85 7.35
C PRO A 146 -14.22 25.70 8.47
N PRO A 147 -14.87 24.53 8.57
CA PRO A 147 -15.66 24.16 9.74
C PRO A 147 -14.83 24.23 11.04
N PRO A 148 -15.47 24.35 12.22
CA PRO A 148 -14.77 24.27 13.49
C PRO A 148 -14.23 22.86 13.74
N ASN A 149 -13.15 22.78 14.51
CA ASN A 149 -12.64 21.51 15.03
C ASN A 149 -13.70 20.82 15.89
N PHE A 150 -13.72 19.49 15.87
CA PHE A 150 -14.64 18.69 16.67
C PHE A 150 -14.01 17.36 17.10
N VAL A 151 -14.71 16.64 17.97
CA VAL A 151 -14.33 15.28 18.38
C VAL A 151 -15.49 14.35 18.01
N SER A 152 -15.18 13.22 17.37
CA SER A 152 -16.19 12.24 16.98
C SER A 152 -16.82 11.55 18.21
N ALA A 153 -17.93 10.83 17.99
CA ALA A 153 -18.57 10.02 19.03
C ALA A 153 -17.64 8.96 19.64
N HIS A 154 -16.61 8.54 18.89
CA HIS A 154 -15.60 7.56 19.30
C HIS A 154 -14.31 8.19 19.84
N GLY A 155 -14.30 9.51 20.08
CA GLY A 155 -13.17 10.21 20.69
C GLY A 155 -12.04 10.60 19.73
N VAL A 156 -12.23 10.46 18.41
CA VAL A 156 -11.23 10.89 17.41
C VAL A 156 -11.35 12.38 17.17
N GLY A 157 -10.27 13.13 17.45
CA GLY A 157 -10.22 14.56 17.15
C GLY A 157 -10.12 14.82 15.64
N VAL A 158 -10.91 15.77 15.15
CA VAL A 158 -10.86 16.28 13.77
C VAL A 158 -10.48 17.75 13.82
N ARG A 159 -9.32 18.09 13.26
CA ARG A 159 -8.78 19.45 13.23
C ARG A 159 -8.65 19.96 11.80
N TYR A 160 -9.11 21.17 11.56
CA TYR A 160 -8.92 21.87 10.29
C TYR A 160 -7.67 22.74 10.37
N ARG A 161 -6.69 22.45 9.50
CA ARG A 161 -5.48 23.24 9.32
C ARG A 161 -5.59 24.02 8.02
N VAL A 162 -5.76 25.33 8.13
CA VAL A 162 -5.75 26.23 6.96
C VAL A 162 -4.35 26.25 6.35
N SER A 163 -4.29 25.91 5.08
CA SER A 163 -3.06 25.92 4.29
C SER A 163 -2.55 27.34 4.04
N ARG A 164 -1.28 27.49 3.70
CA ARG A 164 -0.73 28.83 3.37
C ARG A 164 -1.15 29.30 1.98
N ARG A 165 -1.46 28.35 1.09
CA ARG A 165 -1.87 28.52 -0.30
C ARG A 165 -2.59 27.26 -0.77
N ASN A 166 -3.29 27.35 -1.89
CA ASN A 166 -3.77 26.16 -2.57
C ASN A 166 -2.59 25.46 -3.26
N SER A 167 -2.08 24.38 -2.67
CA SER A 167 -0.96 23.60 -3.19
C SER A 167 -1.10 22.13 -2.81
N LEU A 168 -0.65 21.23 -3.70
CA LEU A 168 -0.58 19.80 -3.43
C LEU A 168 0.51 19.44 -2.41
N ASN A 169 1.46 20.34 -2.16
CA ASN A 169 2.48 20.15 -1.13
C ASN A 169 1.90 20.21 0.29
N GLU A 170 0.72 20.82 0.49
CA GLU A 170 0.26 21.18 1.83
C GLU A 170 0.04 19.93 2.70
N LYS A 171 -0.53 18.84 2.17
CA LYS A 171 -0.64 17.58 2.94
C LYS A 171 0.70 16.91 3.27
N LEU A 172 1.77 17.26 2.56
CA LEU A 172 3.10 16.70 2.78
C LEU A 172 3.90 17.46 3.85
N PHE A 173 3.45 18.64 4.29
CA PHE A 173 4.11 19.36 5.38
C PHE A 173 3.76 18.76 6.75
N PRO A 174 4.76 18.43 7.59
CA PRO A 174 4.51 17.93 8.94
C PRO A 174 3.82 19.01 9.77
N ASP A 175 2.66 18.66 10.32
CA ASP A 175 1.97 19.51 11.28
C ASP A 175 2.73 19.47 12.62
N PRO A 176 3.06 20.62 13.23
CA PRO A 176 3.74 20.66 14.52
C PRO A 176 2.93 20.03 15.66
N GLU A 177 1.61 19.90 15.51
CA GLU A 177 0.73 19.28 16.50
C GLU A 177 0.66 17.76 16.37
N TYR A 178 1.15 17.15 15.28
CA TYR A 178 1.12 15.70 15.10
C TYR A 178 1.77 14.96 16.28
N LYS A 179 1.11 13.89 16.72
CA LYS A 179 1.58 13.04 17.84
C LYS A 179 2.00 11.64 17.43
N THR A 180 1.87 11.30 16.15
CA THR A 180 2.13 9.96 15.61
C THR A 180 3.26 9.98 14.59
N LYS A 181 4.02 8.89 14.53
CA LYS A 181 5.06 8.70 13.50
C LYS A 181 4.47 8.36 12.13
N ALA A 182 3.29 7.75 12.12
CA ALA A 182 2.62 7.26 10.93
C ALA A 182 1.56 8.26 10.47
N ILE A 183 1.74 8.81 9.27
CA ILE A 183 0.78 9.73 8.66
C ILE A 183 0.16 9.05 7.44
N LEU A 184 -1.13 8.77 7.49
CA LEU A 184 -1.90 8.35 6.31
C LEU A 184 -2.24 9.60 5.50
N LEU A 185 -1.52 9.80 4.39
CA LEU A 185 -1.83 10.83 3.42
C LEU A 185 -3.06 10.39 2.62
N SER A 186 -4.05 11.28 2.51
CA SER A 186 -5.31 11.00 1.82
C SER A 186 -5.76 12.18 0.96
N ASP A 187 -6.35 11.87 -0.18
CA ASP A 187 -7.23 12.79 -0.89
C ASP A 187 -8.64 12.74 -0.26
N ASP A 188 -9.48 13.74 -0.54
CA ASP A 188 -10.82 13.90 0.05
C ASP A 188 -11.90 12.97 -0.55
N ASP A 189 -11.60 12.34 -1.68
CA ASP A 189 -12.48 11.44 -2.45
C ASP A 189 -12.01 9.98 -2.45
N VAL A 190 -11.12 9.62 -1.52
CA VAL A 190 -10.50 8.31 -1.45
C VAL A 190 -10.41 7.82 0.00
N HIS A 191 -10.72 6.54 0.23
CA HIS A 191 -10.52 5.92 1.54
C HIS A 191 -10.39 4.39 1.45
N TYR A 192 -9.75 3.78 2.46
CA TYR A 192 -9.95 2.37 2.76
C TYR A 192 -11.31 2.17 3.45
N PRO A 193 -11.92 0.98 3.36
CA PRO A 193 -12.97 0.61 4.29
C PRO A 193 -12.47 0.78 5.74
N PRO A 194 -13.25 1.37 6.66
CA PRO A 194 -12.80 1.60 8.04
C PRO A 194 -12.31 0.34 8.76
N ALA A 195 -12.94 -0.81 8.49
CA ALA A 195 -12.54 -2.10 9.05
C ALA A 195 -11.15 -2.60 8.61
N ASP A 196 -10.65 -2.11 7.48
CA ASP A 196 -9.35 -2.52 6.92
C ASP A 196 -8.20 -1.62 7.39
N LEU A 197 -8.49 -0.40 7.88
CA LEU A 197 -7.46 0.60 8.21
C LEU A 197 -6.47 0.12 9.26
N ASP A 198 -6.94 -0.62 10.27
CA ASP A 198 -6.04 -1.15 11.30
C ASP A 198 -5.07 -2.18 10.70
N PHE A 199 -5.56 -3.08 9.84
CA PHE A 199 -4.71 -4.03 9.12
C PHE A 199 -3.65 -3.33 8.26
N VAL A 200 -4.06 -2.32 7.47
CA VAL A 200 -3.14 -1.56 6.62
C VAL A 200 -2.08 -0.86 7.48
N PHE A 201 -2.49 -0.24 8.58
CA PHE A 201 -1.57 0.40 9.52
C PHE A 201 -0.60 -0.60 10.16
N GLN A 202 -1.07 -1.73 10.69
CA GLN A 202 -0.19 -2.75 11.27
C GLN A 202 0.77 -3.34 10.21
N THR A 203 0.33 -3.45 8.97
CA THR A 203 1.17 -3.86 7.84
C THR A 203 2.27 -2.83 7.58
N TRP A 204 1.95 -1.55 7.52
CA TRP A 204 2.95 -0.48 7.44
C TRP A 204 3.93 -0.54 8.61
N ARG A 205 3.44 -0.68 9.86
CA ARG A 205 4.30 -0.76 11.04
C ARG A 205 5.28 -1.92 11.00
N LYS A 206 4.90 -3.04 10.40
CA LYS A 206 5.70 -4.28 10.40
C LYS A 206 6.62 -4.39 9.19
N TYR A 207 6.17 -3.94 8.02
CA TYR A 207 6.85 -4.20 6.74
C TYR A 207 7.14 -2.94 5.92
N GLY A 208 6.55 -1.80 6.27
CA GLY A 208 6.52 -0.62 5.42
C GLY A 208 7.05 0.66 6.05
N ARG A 209 7.57 0.67 7.29
CA ARG A 209 7.91 1.93 8.01
C ARG A 209 8.87 2.85 7.26
N HIS A 210 9.80 2.28 6.49
CA HIS A 210 10.83 3.04 5.77
C HIS A 210 10.41 3.43 4.34
N ARG A 211 9.26 2.97 3.85
CA ARG A 211 8.80 3.15 2.46
C ARG A 211 7.36 3.67 2.43
N LEU A 212 6.97 4.33 1.34
CA LEU A 212 5.56 4.66 1.15
C LEU A 212 4.75 3.37 1.03
N THR A 213 3.66 3.27 1.78
CA THR A 213 2.84 2.05 1.84
C THR A 213 1.37 2.38 1.67
N GLY A 214 0.71 1.85 0.64
CA GLY A 214 -0.63 2.32 0.31
C GLY A 214 -1.33 1.59 -0.84
N ALA A 215 -2.45 2.16 -1.28
CA ALA A 215 -3.45 1.46 -2.08
C ALA A 215 -3.16 1.42 -3.58
N PHE A 216 -2.57 2.49 -4.11
CA PHE A 216 -2.60 2.75 -5.55
C PHE A 216 -1.21 2.67 -6.15
N ALA A 217 -0.80 1.45 -6.50
CA ALA A 217 0.44 1.21 -7.21
C ALA A 217 0.43 1.83 -8.64
N ARG A 218 1.58 2.35 -9.07
CA ARG A 218 1.83 2.84 -10.43
C ARG A 218 3.19 2.38 -10.93
N CYS A 219 3.29 2.29 -12.25
CA CYS A 219 4.43 1.74 -12.95
C CYS A 219 5.24 2.85 -13.60
N VAL A 220 6.54 2.58 -13.75
CA VAL A 220 7.49 3.43 -14.47
C VAL A 220 8.11 2.61 -15.59
N ASP A 221 7.76 2.92 -16.82
CA ASP A 221 8.27 2.26 -18.01
C ASP A 221 9.48 2.98 -18.60
N THR A 222 10.35 2.23 -19.29
CA THR A 222 11.54 2.73 -19.99
C THR A 222 11.55 2.27 -21.45
N PRO A 223 10.57 2.67 -22.28
CA PRO A 223 10.38 2.14 -23.64
C PRO A 223 11.59 2.30 -24.58
N ARG A 224 12.48 3.25 -24.32
CA ARG A 224 13.72 3.48 -25.08
C ARG A 224 14.98 3.26 -24.23
N GLY A 225 14.88 2.53 -23.13
CA GLY A 225 15.96 2.30 -22.17
C GLY A 225 16.07 3.36 -21.08
N PRO A 226 17.16 3.36 -20.29
CA PRO A 226 17.38 4.32 -19.20
C PRO A 226 17.20 5.78 -19.64
N GLY A 227 16.57 6.60 -18.79
CA GLY A 227 16.26 8.00 -19.10
C GLY A 227 14.96 8.22 -19.88
N SER A 228 14.33 7.18 -20.42
CA SER A 228 13.05 7.29 -21.17
C SER A 228 11.81 7.06 -20.30
N TYR A 229 11.84 7.50 -19.04
CA TYR A 229 10.82 7.19 -18.03
C TYR A 229 9.40 7.65 -18.41
N GLN A 230 8.42 6.77 -18.24
CA GLN A 230 7.01 7.02 -18.49
C GLN A 230 6.14 6.46 -17.36
N TYR A 231 5.23 7.29 -16.86
CA TYR A 231 4.23 6.93 -15.88
C TYR A 231 3.13 6.11 -16.55
N SER A 232 2.75 4.99 -15.92
CA SER A 232 1.68 4.13 -16.43
C SER A 232 0.89 3.43 -15.32
N LEU A 233 -0.29 2.95 -15.69
CA LEU A 233 -1.08 2.05 -14.88
C LEU A 233 -0.53 0.63 -15.03
N CYS A 234 -0.20 -0.03 -13.93
CA CYS A 234 0.45 -1.35 -13.97
C CYS A 234 -0.39 -2.45 -14.64
N ARG A 235 -1.70 -2.44 -14.40
CA ARG A 235 -2.63 -3.44 -14.93
C ARG A 235 -2.75 -3.42 -16.46
N GLU A 236 -2.56 -2.26 -17.09
CA GLU A 236 -2.71 -2.10 -18.54
C GLU A 236 -1.64 -2.85 -19.34
N LYS A 237 -0.55 -3.27 -18.68
CA LYS A 237 0.58 -3.96 -19.33
C LYS A 237 0.85 -5.36 -18.77
N GLY A 238 -0.02 -5.88 -17.90
CA GLY A 238 0.17 -7.20 -17.28
C GLY A 238 1.45 -7.32 -16.45
N ARG A 239 2.02 -6.20 -15.98
CA ARG A 239 3.23 -6.18 -15.16
C ARG A 239 2.87 -6.34 -13.69
N SER A 240 3.68 -7.13 -12.99
CA SER A 240 3.62 -7.26 -11.54
C SER A 240 4.52 -6.26 -10.81
N GLU A 241 5.52 -5.70 -11.50
CA GLU A 241 6.45 -4.75 -10.90
C GLU A 241 5.90 -3.33 -10.93
N TYR A 242 6.06 -2.60 -9.84
CA TYR A 242 5.65 -1.21 -9.70
C TYR A 242 6.72 -0.44 -8.91
N ALA A 243 6.77 0.87 -9.06
CA ALA A 243 7.82 1.71 -8.46
C ALA A 243 7.26 2.90 -7.69
N LEU A 244 5.93 3.06 -7.71
CA LEU A 244 5.22 4.19 -7.14
C LEU A 244 4.00 3.69 -6.38
N VAL A 245 3.69 4.33 -5.25
CA VAL A 245 2.37 4.29 -4.60
C VAL A 245 1.88 5.72 -4.42
N LEU A 246 0.66 6.01 -4.87
CA LEU A 246 0.14 7.38 -4.83
C LEU A 246 -0.18 7.85 -3.40
N THR A 247 0.18 9.09 -3.08
CA THR A 247 -0.04 9.73 -1.77
C THR A 247 -1.49 10.16 -1.53
N GLY A 248 -2.40 9.83 -2.45
CA GLY A 248 -3.85 9.98 -2.25
C GLY A 248 -4.44 8.95 -1.30
N LEU A 249 -3.70 7.87 -0.98
CA LEU A 249 -4.04 6.92 0.09
C LEU A 249 -2.83 6.07 0.46
N ALA A 250 -1.86 6.67 1.15
CA ALA A 250 -0.62 6.00 1.54
C ALA A 250 -0.07 6.50 2.88
N PHE A 251 0.42 5.56 3.68
CA PHE A 251 1.21 5.84 4.85
C PHE A 251 2.62 6.32 4.46
N ALA A 252 3.05 7.38 5.12
CA ALA A 252 4.42 7.87 5.15
C ALA A 252 4.86 8.01 6.61
N HIS A 253 6.16 7.80 6.87
CA HIS A 253 6.73 8.17 8.16
C HIS A 253 6.92 9.69 8.20
N ILE A 254 6.62 10.31 9.34
CA ILE A 254 6.70 11.78 9.51
C ILE A 254 8.09 12.35 9.23
N GLU A 255 9.15 11.59 9.51
CA GLU A 255 10.54 11.95 9.19
C GLU A 255 10.77 12.13 7.67
N VAL A 256 10.10 11.34 6.83
CA VAL A 256 10.19 11.48 5.36
C VAL A 256 9.49 12.75 4.92
N LEU A 257 8.35 13.07 5.53
CA LEU A 257 7.59 14.30 5.26
C LEU A 257 8.37 15.55 5.68
N ASP A 258 9.04 15.50 6.83
CA ASP A 258 9.86 16.60 7.34
C ASP A 258 11.14 16.79 6.52
N TYR A 259 11.83 15.70 6.13
CA TYR A 259 12.94 15.79 5.18
C TYR A 259 12.48 16.39 3.83
N PHE A 260 11.38 15.89 3.27
CA PHE A 260 10.78 16.43 2.05
C PHE A 260 10.42 17.92 2.18
N SER A 261 10.13 18.39 3.40
CA SER A 261 9.75 19.78 3.71
C SER A 261 10.94 20.68 4.09
N SER A 262 12.14 20.12 4.16
CA SER A 262 13.34 20.81 4.63
C SER A 262 13.83 21.91 3.67
N THR A 263 14.80 22.69 4.14
CA THR A 263 15.49 23.72 3.35
C THR A 263 16.53 23.17 2.38
N ASP A 264 16.65 21.84 2.26
CA ASP A 264 17.49 21.21 1.25
C ASP A 264 17.18 21.79 -0.16
N PRO A 265 18.19 22.17 -0.96
CA PRO A 265 17.96 22.80 -2.26
C PRO A 265 17.19 21.92 -3.24
N LEU A 266 17.43 20.61 -3.26
CA LEU A 266 16.72 19.69 -4.12
C LEU A 266 15.27 19.54 -3.66
N MET A 267 15.03 19.42 -2.35
CA MET A 267 13.67 19.34 -1.82
C MET A 267 12.88 20.62 -2.12
N THR A 268 13.52 21.78 -1.99
CA THR A 268 12.93 23.07 -2.37
C THR A 268 12.56 23.11 -3.84
N ARG A 269 13.47 22.65 -4.72
CA ARG A 269 13.23 22.58 -6.16
C ARG A 269 12.05 21.67 -6.52
N LEU A 270 11.93 20.50 -5.88
CA LEU A 270 10.80 19.59 -6.08
C LEU A 270 9.47 20.26 -5.70
N ARG A 271 9.40 20.88 -4.51
CA ARG A 271 8.18 21.55 -4.03
C ARG A 271 7.77 22.70 -4.95
N THR A 272 8.73 23.49 -5.44
CA THR A 272 8.46 24.55 -6.42
C THR A 272 7.86 23.98 -7.71
N ALA A 273 8.44 22.92 -8.26
CA ALA A 273 7.92 22.30 -9.48
C ALA A 273 6.51 21.72 -9.29
N ILE A 274 6.22 21.15 -8.12
CA ILE A 274 4.88 20.67 -7.76
C ILE A 274 3.88 21.82 -7.74
N ASP A 275 4.25 22.98 -7.19
CA ASP A 275 3.38 24.17 -7.19
C ASP A 275 3.14 24.70 -8.61
N GLU A 276 4.19 24.75 -9.43
CA GLU A 276 4.12 25.24 -10.82
C GLU A 276 3.28 24.34 -11.72
N HIS A 277 3.36 23.01 -11.53
CA HIS A 277 2.63 22.04 -12.34
C HIS A 277 1.28 21.64 -11.75
N PHE A 278 1.05 21.94 -10.46
CA PHE A 278 -0.09 21.47 -9.67
C PHE A 278 -0.30 19.95 -9.84
N ASN A 279 0.80 19.18 -9.74
CA ASN A 279 0.87 17.74 -10.00
C ASN A 279 2.16 17.15 -9.39
N CYS A 280 2.32 15.82 -9.47
CA CYS A 280 3.56 15.09 -9.23
C CYS A 280 4.10 15.10 -7.78
N GLU A 281 3.32 15.54 -6.80
CA GLU A 281 3.70 15.49 -5.39
C GLU A 281 3.91 14.04 -4.92
N ASP A 282 3.07 13.13 -5.42
CA ASP A 282 3.19 11.70 -5.17
C ASP A 282 4.46 11.09 -5.76
N ILE A 283 4.79 11.42 -7.01
CA ILE A 283 6.03 10.99 -7.67
C ILE A 283 7.25 11.52 -6.91
N ALA A 284 7.26 12.81 -6.56
CA ALA A 284 8.36 13.41 -5.81
C ALA A 284 8.58 12.72 -4.46
N LEU A 285 7.50 12.44 -3.71
CA LEU A 285 7.62 11.77 -2.42
C LEU A 285 8.11 10.32 -2.56
N ASN A 286 7.74 9.60 -3.61
CA ASN A 286 8.29 8.27 -3.88
C ASN A 286 9.79 8.34 -4.20
N PHE A 287 10.25 9.34 -4.97
CA PHE A 287 11.68 9.56 -5.23
C PHE A 287 12.46 9.79 -3.93
N VAL A 288 11.94 10.67 -3.06
CA VAL A 288 12.58 11.01 -1.78
C VAL A 288 12.57 9.82 -0.84
N SER A 289 11.43 9.14 -0.68
CA SER A 289 11.33 7.94 0.15
C SER A 289 12.31 6.86 -0.32
N SER A 290 12.35 6.56 -1.63
CA SER A 290 13.22 5.51 -2.18
C SER A 290 14.71 5.88 -2.05
N MET A 291 15.06 7.16 -2.21
CA MET A 291 16.44 7.63 -1.97
C MET A 291 16.85 7.44 -0.49
N LEU A 292 15.96 7.78 0.44
CA LEU A 292 16.28 7.76 1.88
C LEU A 292 16.31 6.33 2.45
N SER A 293 15.44 5.44 1.95
CA SER A 293 15.34 4.06 2.45
C SER A 293 16.10 3.05 1.62
N CYS A 294 16.39 3.37 0.36
CA CYS A 294 16.87 2.42 -0.64
C CYS A 294 15.90 1.26 -0.92
N GLU A 295 14.61 1.46 -0.64
CA GLU A 295 13.53 0.50 -0.87
C GLU A 295 12.45 1.07 -1.79
N GLY A 296 11.80 0.20 -2.58
CA GLY A 296 10.60 0.57 -3.35
C GLY A 296 9.37 0.73 -2.43
N PRO A 297 8.25 1.27 -2.91
CA PRO A 297 7.03 1.42 -2.11
C PRO A 297 6.31 0.08 -1.90
N LEU A 298 5.38 -0.04 -0.94
CA LEU A 298 4.60 -1.26 -0.67
C LEU A 298 3.11 -1.07 -0.98
N GLU A 299 2.57 -1.86 -1.88
CA GLU A 299 1.13 -1.95 -2.14
C GLU A 299 0.47 -2.81 -1.06
N VAL A 300 -0.55 -2.25 -0.41
CA VAL A 300 -1.33 -2.94 0.63
C VAL A 300 -2.82 -2.78 0.38
N HIS A 301 -3.54 -3.89 0.50
CA HIS A 301 -5.00 -3.91 0.43
C HIS A 301 -5.58 -4.63 1.64
N GLY A 302 -6.71 -4.14 2.14
CA GLY A 302 -7.51 -4.85 3.13
C GLY A 302 -8.32 -5.98 2.51
N MET A 303 -9.36 -6.43 3.23
CA MET A 303 -10.33 -7.37 2.69
C MET A 303 -11.19 -6.71 1.61
N GLY A 304 -11.55 -5.44 1.82
CA GLY A 304 -12.21 -4.62 0.82
C GLY A 304 -11.19 -3.88 -0.05
N LEU A 305 -11.61 -3.56 -1.28
CA LEU A 305 -10.81 -2.69 -2.15
C LEU A 305 -10.94 -1.23 -1.67
N PRO A 306 -9.86 -0.44 -1.78
CA PRO A 306 -9.92 1.01 -1.61
C PRO A 306 -10.98 1.62 -2.52
N VAL A 307 -11.75 2.55 -1.97
CA VAL A 307 -12.80 3.26 -2.70
C VAL A 307 -12.23 4.58 -3.21
N ASN A 308 -12.54 4.90 -4.46
CA ASN A 308 -12.23 6.18 -5.08
C ASN A 308 -13.52 6.72 -5.71
N THR A 309 -14.04 7.82 -5.16
CA THR A 309 -15.25 8.50 -5.59
C THR A 309 -14.93 9.76 -6.40
N GLU A 310 -13.77 9.84 -7.05
CA GLU A 310 -13.31 11.05 -7.73
C GLU A 310 -14.37 11.63 -8.68
N PRO A 311 -14.72 12.91 -8.53
CA PRO A 311 -15.72 13.55 -9.37
C PRO A 311 -15.28 13.63 -10.83
N LYS A 312 -16.25 13.80 -11.73
CA LYS A 312 -16.02 13.83 -13.20
C LYS A 312 -15.08 14.95 -13.65
N SER A 313 -14.83 15.96 -12.83
CA SER A 313 -13.99 17.13 -13.12
C SER A 313 -12.66 17.16 -12.33
N GLY A 314 -12.17 16.02 -11.86
CA GLY A 314 -10.89 15.91 -11.13
C GLY A 314 -9.64 16.31 -11.94
N ILE A 315 -8.55 16.63 -11.24
CA ILE A 315 -7.27 17.08 -11.83
C ILE A 315 -6.68 16.00 -12.75
N SER A 316 -6.87 14.72 -12.39
CA SER A 316 -6.38 13.56 -13.13
C SER A 316 -6.99 13.44 -14.54
N ARG A 317 -8.17 14.02 -14.74
CA ARG A 317 -8.94 13.97 -15.99
C ARG A 317 -8.62 15.10 -16.95
N LYS A 318 -7.83 16.10 -16.54
CA LYS A 318 -7.46 17.23 -17.39
C LYS A 318 -6.53 16.76 -18.53
N PRO A 319 -6.69 17.30 -19.76
CA PRO A 319 -5.76 17.02 -20.86
C PRO A 319 -4.31 17.31 -20.46
N GLY A 320 -3.39 16.41 -20.80
CA GLY A 320 -1.97 16.57 -20.50
C GLY A 320 -1.53 16.10 -19.11
N HIS A 321 -2.46 15.68 -18.22
CA HIS A 321 -2.10 15.21 -16.88
C HIS A 321 -1.05 14.08 -16.89
N ALA A 322 -1.26 13.03 -17.70
CA ALA A 322 -0.32 11.93 -17.84
C ALA A 322 1.02 12.36 -18.47
N LYS A 323 0.99 13.31 -19.41
CA LYS A 323 2.22 13.87 -20.01
C LYS A 323 3.05 14.59 -18.96
N LEU A 324 2.43 15.42 -18.12
CA LEU A 324 3.11 16.11 -17.02
C LEU A 324 3.76 15.11 -16.07
N ARG A 325 3.09 14.00 -15.73
CA ARG A 325 3.70 12.94 -14.90
C ARG A 325 4.92 12.29 -15.55
N ASN A 326 4.89 12.06 -16.87
CA ASN A 326 6.08 11.60 -17.60
C ASN A 326 7.21 12.63 -17.56
N ASP A 327 6.90 13.91 -17.65
CA ASP A 327 7.87 15.01 -17.60
C ASP A 327 8.50 15.08 -16.20
N CYS A 328 7.71 15.03 -15.13
CA CYS A 328 8.19 14.95 -13.75
C CYS A 328 9.14 13.77 -13.49
N LEU A 329 8.83 12.57 -14.01
CA LEU A 329 9.74 11.41 -13.85
C LEU A 329 11.13 11.65 -14.45
N ARG A 330 11.19 12.31 -15.60
CA ARG A 330 12.46 12.62 -16.26
C ARG A 330 13.18 13.75 -15.55
N ASP A 331 12.48 14.85 -15.29
CA ASP A 331 13.05 16.02 -14.63
C ASP A 331 13.58 15.66 -13.24
N PHE A 332 12.83 14.89 -12.44
CA PHE A 332 13.29 14.48 -11.12
C PHE A 332 14.47 13.51 -11.21
N SER A 333 14.48 12.56 -12.15
CA SER A 333 15.65 11.70 -12.35
C SER A 333 16.90 12.51 -12.72
N ASP A 334 16.74 13.54 -13.54
CA ASP A 334 17.84 14.42 -13.95
C ASP A 334 18.32 15.27 -12.76
N TRP A 335 17.42 15.78 -11.91
CA TRP A 335 17.78 16.61 -10.75
C TRP A 335 18.43 15.82 -9.62
N PHE A 336 18.01 14.56 -9.41
CA PHE A 336 18.70 13.63 -8.52
C PHE A 336 20.03 13.15 -9.13
N GLY A 337 20.20 13.22 -10.46
CA GLY A 337 21.38 12.72 -11.16
C GLY A 337 21.44 11.19 -11.27
N TYR A 338 20.39 10.48 -10.84
CA TYR A 338 20.16 9.05 -11.01
C TYR A 338 18.66 8.75 -10.82
N MET A 339 18.25 7.50 -11.06
CA MET A 339 16.89 7.04 -10.77
C MET A 339 16.82 6.40 -9.37
N PRO A 340 16.26 7.06 -8.35
CA PRO A 340 16.13 6.49 -7.01
C PRO A 340 14.96 5.52 -6.87
N LEU A 341 13.96 5.58 -7.76
CA LEU A 341 12.81 4.67 -7.68
C LEU A 341 13.26 3.22 -7.88
N GLN A 342 12.81 2.36 -6.97
CA GLN A 342 13.08 0.93 -7.01
C GLN A 342 11.81 0.17 -7.38
N ASN A 343 11.92 -0.71 -8.36
CA ASN A 343 10.83 -1.64 -8.67
C ASN A 343 10.65 -2.63 -7.53
N THR A 344 9.40 -2.91 -7.20
CA THR A 344 9.01 -4.01 -6.30
C THR A 344 7.88 -4.80 -6.93
N THR A 345 7.73 -6.05 -6.49
CA THR A 345 6.63 -6.95 -6.89
C THR A 345 5.80 -7.40 -5.69
N GLU A 346 6.25 -7.07 -4.48
CA GLU A 346 5.61 -7.46 -3.24
C GLU A 346 4.30 -6.72 -3.09
N ARG A 347 3.23 -7.42 -2.69
CA ARG A 347 1.98 -6.79 -2.29
C ARG A 347 1.41 -7.57 -1.13
N ILE A 348 0.86 -6.87 -0.14
CA ILE A 348 0.25 -7.51 1.02
C ILE A 348 -1.26 -7.27 0.95
N VAL A 349 -2.03 -8.36 0.97
CA VAL A 349 -3.49 -8.30 0.93
C VAL A 349 -4.02 -9.04 2.14
N GLN A 350 -4.97 -8.44 2.85
CA GLN A 350 -5.66 -9.13 3.94
C GLN A 350 -6.47 -10.28 3.35
N GLY A 351 -6.28 -11.47 3.89
CA GLY A 351 -6.97 -12.65 3.41
C GLY A 351 -6.99 -13.73 4.48
N ILE A 352 -7.93 -14.65 4.32
CA ILE A 352 -7.87 -15.94 5.00
C ILE A 352 -6.90 -16.77 4.19
N LEU A 353 -5.80 -17.20 4.80
CA LEU A 353 -5.00 -18.31 4.28
C LEU A 353 -5.93 -19.53 4.26
N ALA A 354 -6.57 -19.79 3.13
CA ALA A 354 -7.14 -21.09 2.84
C ALA A 354 -5.96 -21.98 2.45
N ILE A 355 -5.38 -22.63 3.46
CA ILE A 355 -4.36 -23.68 3.30
C ILE A 355 -5.02 -24.92 2.71
#